data_AF-A0A9N9KLL1-F1
#
_entry.id   AF-A0A9N9KLL1-F1
#
_cell.length_a   1.000
_cell.length_b   1.000
_cell.length_c   1.000
_cell.angle_alpha   90.00
_cell.angle_beta   90.00
_cell.angle_gamma   90.00
#
_symmetry.space_group_name_H-M   'P 1'
#
loop_
_entity.id
_entity.type
_entity.pdbx_description
1 polymer ?
#
loop_
_entity_poly.entity_id
_entity_poly.type
_entity_poly.pdbx_seq_one_letter_code
_entity_poly.pdbx_strand_id
1 'polypeptide(L)'
;ECKSLVTYFKQSSLHLKLEKSLKQESETRWNSKLEMLESVYNQFELIKDILNDKNELYRIENIDCDILLDLINFLKIFKEASNCLESSKNPTLHLVIPWYKTLKEHCKISQHDSEVLKQIKKIVNEKITLKYKIEELHKLAIFFNPKMKQLKILDSDDILWVKDQIREHYSLICEVNNIDSNDDNDDLYAESQKRLTKKLCKKSSREFIDFSEYYDS
;
A
#
# COMPACT_ATOMS: atom_id res chain seq x y z
N GLU A 1 22.71 6.21 -12.04
CA GLU A 1 23.39 7.20 -11.16
C GLU A 1 23.31 6.92 -9.67
N CYS A 2 22.16 7.07 -8.99
CA CYS A 2 22.09 6.89 -7.52
C CYS A 2 22.70 5.56 -7.00
N LYS A 3 22.48 4.44 -7.70
CA LYS A 3 23.08 3.13 -7.35
C LYS A 3 24.62 3.14 -7.44
N SER A 4 25.16 3.77 -8.48
CA SER A 4 26.60 3.90 -8.69
C SER A 4 27.23 4.76 -7.61
N LEU A 5 26.59 5.90 -7.29
CA LEU A 5 26.98 6.81 -6.22
C LEU A 5 27.06 6.10 -4.86
N VAL A 6 26.01 5.36 -4.49
CA VAL A 6 25.95 4.60 -3.22
C VAL A 6 27.05 3.54 -3.16
N THR A 7 27.30 2.85 -4.29
CA THR A 7 28.36 1.85 -4.40
C THR A 7 29.74 2.47 -4.19
N TYR A 8 30.00 3.61 -4.81
CA TYR A 8 31.23 4.37 -4.64
C TYR A 8 31.45 4.82 -3.18
N PHE A 9 30.42 5.41 -2.54
CA PHE A 9 30.51 5.85 -1.15
C PHE A 9 30.81 4.69 -0.17
N LYS A 10 30.33 3.50 -0.48
CA LYS A 10 30.64 2.29 0.29
C LYS A 10 32.06 1.80 0.04
N GLN A 11 32.50 1.71 -1.21
CA GLN A 11 33.84 1.25 -1.59
C GLN A 11 34.96 2.18 -1.13
N SER A 12 34.72 3.49 -1.13
CA SER A 12 35.70 4.49 -0.73
C SER A 12 35.61 4.90 0.74
N SER A 13 34.85 4.15 1.56
CA SER A 13 34.62 4.43 2.99
C SER A 13 34.11 5.85 3.29
N LEU A 14 33.51 6.52 2.30
CA LEU A 14 32.97 7.87 2.42
C LEU A 14 31.67 7.90 3.23
N HIS A 15 30.99 6.76 3.35
CA HIS A 15 29.84 6.61 4.23
C HIS A 15 30.13 6.97 5.70
N LEU A 16 31.40 6.92 6.14
CA LEU A 16 31.83 7.35 7.48
C LEU A 16 31.76 8.87 7.69
N LYS A 17 31.78 9.66 6.61
CA LYS A 17 31.66 11.13 6.65
C LYS A 17 30.21 11.61 6.63
N LEU A 18 29.26 10.69 6.46
CA LEU A 18 27.84 10.99 6.37
C LEU A 18 27.18 10.77 7.74
N GLU A 19 26.19 11.61 8.08
CA GLU A 19 25.41 11.46 9.32
C GLU A 19 24.68 10.10 9.38
N LYS A 20 24.18 9.65 8.23
CA LYS A 20 23.53 8.34 8.05
C LYS A 20 24.17 7.62 6.88
N SER A 21 24.28 6.30 6.98
CA SER A 21 24.75 5.49 5.86
C SER A 21 23.72 5.51 4.73
N LEU A 22 24.20 5.69 3.51
CA LEU A 22 23.41 5.47 2.31
C LEU A 22 22.92 4.02 2.26
N LYS A 23 21.69 3.84 1.79
CA LYS A 23 21.05 2.53 1.72
C LYS A 23 21.31 1.90 0.37
N GLN A 24 21.81 0.66 0.36
CA GLN A 24 22.05 -0.08 -0.86
C GLN A 24 20.75 -0.75 -1.35
N GLU A 25 20.46 -0.62 -2.65
CA GLU A 25 19.39 -1.37 -3.31
C GLU A 25 19.68 -2.88 -3.22
N SER A 26 18.63 -3.65 -2.93
CA SER A 26 18.63 -5.11 -2.84
C SER A 26 17.55 -5.66 -3.77
N GLU A 27 17.95 -6.51 -4.71
CA GLU A 27 17.03 -7.06 -5.72
C GLU A 27 15.90 -7.90 -5.10
N THR A 28 16.16 -8.53 -3.95
CA THR A 28 15.18 -9.36 -3.22
C THR A 28 14.23 -8.57 -2.33
N ARG A 29 14.48 -7.27 -2.13
CA ARG A 29 13.62 -6.38 -1.34
C ARG A 29 13.10 -5.27 -2.25
N TRP A 30 11.89 -5.47 -2.74
CA TRP A 30 11.26 -4.59 -3.74
C TRP A 30 11.17 -3.10 -3.33
N ASN A 31 11.09 -2.80 -2.03
CA ASN A 31 11.11 -1.42 -1.50
C ASN A 31 12.50 -0.78 -1.37
N SER A 32 13.58 -1.56 -1.48
CA SER A 32 14.95 -1.08 -1.22
C SER A 32 15.40 0.01 -2.19
N LYS A 33 14.83 0.05 -3.40
CA LYS A 33 15.11 1.08 -4.39
C LYS A 33 14.63 2.45 -3.92
N LEU A 34 13.38 2.55 -3.43
CA LEU A 34 12.87 3.78 -2.85
C LEU A 34 13.71 4.21 -1.64
N GLU A 35 14.08 3.27 -0.77
CA GLU A 35 14.89 3.60 0.40
C GLU A 35 16.29 4.12 0.04
N MET A 36 16.89 3.59 -1.04
CA MET A 36 18.14 4.10 -1.59
C MET A 36 17.97 5.54 -2.08
N LEU A 37 16.94 5.80 -2.90
CA LEU A 37 16.65 7.14 -3.43
C LEU A 37 16.44 8.15 -2.29
N GLU A 38 15.63 7.80 -1.28
CA GLU A 38 15.42 8.62 -0.08
C GLU A 38 16.73 8.91 0.67
N SER A 39 17.60 7.91 0.82
CA SER A 39 18.88 8.10 1.52
C SER A 39 19.82 9.06 0.79
N VAL A 40 19.83 9.01 -0.54
CA VAL A 40 20.62 9.94 -1.37
C VAL A 40 20.05 11.35 -1.31
N TYR A 41 18.73 11.49 -1.51
CA TYR A 41 18.05 12.79 -1.50
C TYR A 41 18.21 13.52 -0.17
N ASN A 42 18.00 12.82 0.95
CA ASN A 42 18.08 13.42 2.29
C ASN A 42 19.47 13.93 2.68
N GLN A 43 20.52 13.49 1.97
CA GLN A 43 21.92 13.81 2.27
C GLN A 43 22.62 14.43 1.06
N PHE A 44 21.86 14.94 0.09
CA PHE A 44 22.39 15.35 -1.21
C PHE A 44 23.43 16.48 -1.10
N GLU A 45 23.17 17.50 -0.28
CA GLU A 45 24.13 18.60 -0.07
C GLU A 45 25.44 18.11 0.57
N LEU A 46 25.35 17.25 1.60
CA LEU A 46 26.55 16.65 2.20
C LEU A 46 27.34 15.77 1.21
N ILE A 47 26.63 15.01 0.37
CA ILE A 47 27.25 14.21 -0.69
C ILE A 47 27.99 15.13 -1.67
N LYS A 48 27.35 16.25 -2.06
CA LYS A 48 27.91 17.23 -2.97
C LYS A 48 29.17 17.87 -2.39
N ASP A 49 29.17 18.27 -1.12
CA ASP A 49 30.34 18.83 -0.43
C ASP A 49 31.51 17.83 -0.41
N ILE A 50 31.24 16.57 -0.02
CA ILE A 50 32.27 15.51 0.02
C ILE A 50 32.87 15.25 -1.36
N LEU A 51 32.06 15.30 -2.41
CA LEU A 51 32.52 15.10 -3.78
C LEU A 51 33.28 16.34 -4.30
N ASN A 52 32.88 17.54 -3.89
CA ASN A 52 33.58 18.77 -4.21
C ASN A 52 34.99 18.77 -3.61
N ASP A 53 35.14 18.39 -2.33
CA ASP A 53 36.44 18.25 -1.65
C ASP A 53 37.39 17.27 -2.36
N LYS A 54 36.83 16.29 -3.08
CA LYS A 54 37.57 15.28 -3.83
C LYS A 54 37.70 15.59 -5.32
N ASN A 55 37.14 16.70 -5.79
CA ASN A 55 37.08 17.06 -7.21
C ASN A 55 36.37 16.00 -8.08
N GLU A 56 35.30 15.38 -7.55
CA GLU A 56 34.53 14.30 -8.20
C GLU A 56 33.05 14.65 -8.41
N LEU A 57 32.72 15.95 -8.56
CA LEU A 57 31.34 16.42 -8.77
C LEU A 57 30.64 15.81 -9.99
N TYR A 58 31.40 15.39 -11.01
CA TYR A 58 30.87 14.72 -12.20
C TYR A 58 30.02 13.47 -11.88
N ARG A 59 30.19 12.86 -10.70
CA ARG A 59 29.42 11.69 -10.25
C ARG A 59 27.95 11.99 -9.95
N ILE A 60 27.59 13.25 -9.73
CA ILE A 60 26.22 13.70 -9.40
C ILE A 60 25.64 14.66 -10.44
N GLU A 61 26.40 15.03 -11.46
CA GLU A 61 25.98 16.01 -12.50
C GLU A 61 24.68 15.61 -13.21
N ASN A 62 24.48 14.31 -13.40
CA ASN A 62 23.28 13.76 -14.05
C ASN A 62 22.12 13.48 -13.07
N ILE A 63 22.25 13.85 -11.79
CA ILE A 63 21.20 13.67 -10.79
C ILE A 63 20.44 14.97 -10.62
N ASP A 64 19.27 15.03 -11.25
CA ASP A 64 18.29 16.08 -11.02
C ASP A 64 17.53 15.81 -9.72
N CYS A 65 17.68 16.71 -8.74
CA CYS A 65 17.05 16.58 -7.43
C CYS A 65 15.53 16.73 -7.45
N ASP A 66 14.99 17.52 -8.39
CA ASP A 66 13.56 17.72 -8.52
C ASP A 66 12.91 16.46 -9.08
N ILE A 67 13.51 15.87 -10.13
CA ILE A 67 13.07 14.58 -10.67
C ILE A 67 13.23 13.46 -9.63
N LEU A 68 14.31 13.47 -8.86
CA LEU A 68 14.53 12.51 -7.78
C LEU A 68 13.44 12.61 -6.71
N LEU A 69 13.08 13.83 -6.29
CA LEU A 69 12.02 14.08 -5.33
C LEU A 69 10.64 13.65 -5.87
N ASP A 70 10.33 14.01 -7.11
CA ASP A 70 9.11 13.58 -7.82
C ASP A 70 8.97 12.05 -7.79
N LEU A 71 10.05 11.34 -8.11
CA LEU A 71 10.08 9.89 -8.13
C LEU A 71 9.92 9.28 -6.74
N ILE A 72 10.57 9.86 -5.72
CA ILE A 72 10.42 9.45 -4.33
C ILE A 72 8.97 9.60 -3.88
N ASN A 73 8.36 10.75 -4.12
CA ASN A 73 6.98 11.03 -3.72
C ASN A 73 5.99 10.13 -4.47
N PHE A 74 6.24 9.88 -5.75
CA PHE A 74 5.45 8.92 -6.52
C PHE A 74 5.51 7.50 -5.94
N LEU A 75 6.71 7.01 -5.62
CA LEU A 75 6.90 5.64 -5.13
C LEU A 75 6.46 5.42 -3.67
N LYS A 76 6.40 6.47 -2.83
CA LYS A 76 5.97 6.37 -1.42
C LYS A 76 4.60 5.73 -1.25
N ILE A 77 3.65 6.10 -2.11
CA ILE A 77 2.27 5.55 -2.08
C ILE A 77 2.28 4.03 -2.31
N PHE A 78 3.15 3.53 -3.20
CA PHE A 78 3.28 2.09 -3.44
C PHE A 78 3.89 1.36 -2.25
N LYS A 79 4.89 1.95 -1.60
CA LYS A 79 5.49 1.40 -0.38
C LYS A 79 4.45 1.32 0.74
N GLU A 80 3.63 2.35 0.89
CA GLU A 80 2.54 2.37 1.86
C GLU A 80 1.50 1.30 1.56
N ALA A 81 1.03 1.21 0.31
CA ALA A 81 0.05 0.23 -0.13
C ALA A 81 0.47 -1.20 0.27
N SER A 82 1.70 -1.58 -0.05
CA SER A 82 2.15 -2.92 0.27
C SER A 82 2.46 -3.12 1.74
N ASN A 83 2.96 -2.13 2.48
CA ASN A 83 3.10 -2.25 3.93
C ASN A 83 1.74 -2.52 4.60
N CYS A 84 0.67 -1.90 4.09
CA CYS A 84 -0.69 -2.13 4.56
C CYS A 84 -1.19 -3.52 4.16
N LEU A 85 -1.00 -3.94 2.90
CA LEU A 85 -1.50 -5.21 2.36
C LEU A 85 -0.73 -6.44 2.90
N GLU A 86 0.56 -6.28 3.22
CA GLU A 86 1.42 -7.31 3.81
C GLU A 86 1.26 -7.43 5.35
N SER A 87 0.39 -6.63 5.97
CA SER A 87 0.18 -6.66 7.41
C SER A 87 -0.39 -8.01 7.86
N SER A 88 0.32 -8.72 8.74
CA SER A 88 -0.15 -10.00 9.30
C SER A 88 -1.01 -9.87 10.55
N LYS A 89 -1.05 -8.67 11.15
CA LYS A 89 -1.73 -8.44 12.44
C LYS A 89 -3.21 -8.11 12.31
N ASN A 90 -3.62 -7.61 11.14
CA ASN A 90 -4.99 -7.18 10.88
C ASN A 90 -5.45 -7.79 9.54
N PRO A 91 -6.76 -8.01 9.34
CA PRO A 91 -7.27 -8.41 8.03
C PRO A 91 -6.91 -7.36 6.97
N THR A 92 -6.41 -7.79 5.81
CA THR A 92 -5.99 -6.88 4.73
C THR A 92 -6.79 -7.04 3.44
N LEU A 93 -7.54 -8.14 3.28
CA LEU A 93 -8.23 -8.45 2.03
C LEU A 93 -9.26 -7.38 1.62
N HIS A 94 -9.95 -6.78 2.60
CA HIS A 94 -10.90 -5.70 2.38
C HIS A 94 -10.24 -4.37 1.94
N LEU A 95 -8.91 -4.25 2.07
CA LEU A 95 -8.14 -3.07 1.66
C LEU A 95 -7.68 -3.14 0.19
N VAL A 96 -7.78 -4.31 -0.45
CA VAL A 96 -7.27 -4.53 -1.81
C VAL A 96 -7.93 -3.59 -2.83
N ILE A 97 -9.26 -3.51 -2.81
CA ILE A 97 -10.02 -2.65 -3.75
C ILE A 97 -9.81 -1.14 -3.45
N PRO A 98 -9.85 -0.67 -2.19
CA PRO A 98 -9.43 0.70 -1.84
C PRO A 98 -8.06 1.05 -2.39
N TRP A 99 -7.04 0.22 -2.12
CA TRP A 99 -5.69 0.46 -2.63
C TRP A 99 -5.62 0.42 -4.15
N TYR A 100 -6.33 -0.49 -4.80
CA TYR A 100 -6.39 -0.53 -6.26
C TYR A 100 -6.89 0.79 -6.85
N LYS A 101 -8.00 1.34 -6.32
CA LYS A 101 -8.54 2.63 -6.76
C LYS A 101 -7.59 3.79 -6.47
N THR A 102 -6.98 3.83 -5.28
CA THR A 102 -6.00 4.86 -4.93
C THR A 102 -4.76 4.82 -5.81
N LEU A 103 -4.20 3.64 -6.07
CA LEU A 103 -3.03 3.49 -6.94
C LEU A 103 -3.35 3.88 -8.38
N LYS A 104 -4.56 3.54 -8.86
CA LYS A 104 -5.06 3.97 -10.17
C LYS A 104 -5.17 5.48 -10.27
N GLU A 105 -5.74 6.12 -9.26
CA GLU A 105 -5.86 7.58 -9.20
C GLU A 105 -4.48 8.26 -9.19
N HIS A 106 -3.57 7.74 -8.37
CA HIS A 106 -2.19 8.24 -8.25
C HIS A 106 -1.40 8.14 -9.57
N CYS A 107 -1.75 7.18 -10.43
CA CYS A 107 -1.15 7.05 -11.76
C CYS A 107 -1.80 7.92 -12.85
N LYS A 108 -2.82 8.73 -12.54
CA LYS A 108 -3.34 9.69 -13.51
C LYS A 108 -2.31 10.78 -13.79
N ILE A 109 -2.15 11.08 -15.08
CA ILE A 109 -1.23 12.09 -15.58
C ILE A 109 -1.79 13.48 -15.24
N SER A 110 -0.99 14.30 -14.58
CA SER A 110 -1.26 15.70 -14.31
C SER A 110 -0.48 16.60 -15.28
N GLN A 111 -0.98 17.82 -15.50
CA GLN A 111 -0.29 18.83 -16.32
C GLN A 111 1.02 19.28 -15.67
N HIS A 112 1.08 19.27 -14.33
CA HIS A 112 2.25 19.68 -13.54
C HIS A 112 3.33 18.60 -13.43
N ASP A 113 3.07 17.38 -13.92
CA ASP A 113 4.06 16.30 -13.86
C ASP A 113 5.24 16.59 -14.81
N SER A 114 6.46 16.29 -14.37
CA SER A 114 7.63 16.22 -15.23
C SER A 114 7.44 15.16 -16.33
N GLU A 115 8.04 15.36 -17.51
CA GLU A 115 7.86 14.45 -18.65
C GLU A 115 8.27 13.00 -18.31
N VAL A 116 9.33 12.86 -17.51
CA VAL A 116 9.77 11.57 -16.96
C VAL A 116 8.68 10.94 -16.10
N LEU A 117 8.07 11.71 -15.20
CA LEU A 117 7.02 11.21 -14.32
C LEU A 117 5.76 10.81 -15.10
N LYS A 118 5.39 11.55 -16.15
CA LYS A 118 4.27 11.19 -17.04
C LYS A 118 4.47 9.82 -17.68
N GLN A 119 5.67 9.55 -18.18
CA GLN A 119 6.01 8.26 -18.78
C GLN A 119 5.97 7.13 -17.75
N ILE A 120 6.52 7.35 -16.55
CA ILE A 120 6.48 6.38 -15.45
C ILE A 120 5.04 6.08 -15.06
N LYS A 121 4.22 7.10 -14.81
CA LYS A 121 2.79 6.96 -14.47
C LYS A 121 2.04 6.14 -15.52
N LYS A 122 2.29 6.41 -16.81
CA LYS A 122 1.69 5.65 -17.91
C LYS A 122 2.05 4.17 -17.84
N ILE A 123 3.35 3.84 -17.77
CA ILE A 123 3.84 2.47 -17.70
C ILE A 123 3.27 1.74 -16.47
N VAL A 124 3.29 2.39 -15.32
CA VAL A 124 2.81 1.80 -14.07
C VAL A 124 1.30 1.57 -14.13
N ASN A 125 0.52 2.52 -14.66
CA ASN A 125 -0.93 2.35 -14.85
C ASN A 125 -1.25 1.14 -15.75
N GLU A 126 -0.53 0.99 -16.85
CA GLU A 126 -0.66 -0.18 -17.75
C GLU A 126 -0.36 -1.47 -16.98
N LYS A 127 0.73 -1.52 -16.21
CA LYS A 127 1.09 -2.70 -15.41
C LYS A 127 0.07 -3.01 -14.30
N ILE A 128 -0.47 -2.01 -13.61
CA ILE A 128 -1.54 -2.19 -12.61
C ILE A 128 -2.76 -2.80 -13.29
N THR A 129 -3.19 -2.26 -14.43
CA THR A 129 -4.36 -2.77 -15.17
C THR A 129 -4.19 -4.23 -15.59
N LEU A 130 -2.99 -4.62 -16.01
CA LEU A 130 -2.72 -5.96 -16.50
C LEU A 130 -2.53 -7.00 -15.38
N LYS A 131 -1.90 -6.60 -14.27
CA LYS A 131 -1.48 -7.54 -13.21
C LYS A 131 -2.40 -7.57 -12.00
N TYR A 132 -3.04 -6.45 -11.67
CA TYR A 132 -3.85 -6.32 -10.47
C TYR A 132 -5.27 -6.82 -10.75
N LYS A 133 -5.53 -8.08 -10.43
CA LYS A 133 -6.83 -8.73 -10.65
C LYS A 133 -7.70 -8.64 -9.40
N ILE A 134 -8.85 -7.99 -9.53
CA ILE A 134 -9.86 -7.95 -8.47
C ILE A 134 -10.76 -9.18 -8.62
N GLU A 135 -10.57 -10.14 -7.73
CA GLU A 135 -11.41 -11.33 -7.60
C GLU A 135 -12.64 -11.07 -6.72
N GLU A 136 -13.63 -11.96 -6.84
CA GLU A 136 -14.88 -11.98 -6.08
C GLU A 136 -14.67 -11.93 -4.55
N LEU A 137 -13.65 -12.65 -4.04
CA LEU A 137 -13.31 -12.66 -2.62
C LEU A 137 -12.97 -11.26 -2.09
N HIS A 138 -12.36 -10.40 -2.91
CA HIS A 138 -12.06 -9.03 -2.49
C HIS A 138 -13.34 -8.21 -2.32
N LYS A 139 -14.34 -8.44 -3.19
CA LYS A 139 -15.65 -7.77 -3.12
C LYS A 139 -16.41 -8.20 -1.87
N LEU A 140 -16.44 -9.51 -1.60
CA LEU A 140 -17.02 -10.08 -0.38
C LEU A 140 -16.31 -9.57 0.88
N ALA A 141 -14.97 -9.47 0.87
CA ALA A 141 -14.21 -8.98 2.01
C ALA A 141 -14.59 -7.55 2.43
N ILE A 142 -14.93 -6.68 1.47
CA ILE A 142 -15.41 -5.32 1.79
C ILE A 142 -16.71 -5.39 2.57
N PHE A 143 -17.65 -6.26 2.17
CA PHE A 143 -18.94 -6.38 2.86
C PHE A 143 -18.76 -6.72 4.34
N PHE A 144 -17.80 -7.58 4.65
CA PHE A 144 -17.50 -7.98 6.03
C PHE A 144 -16.77 -6.89 6.83
N ASN A 145 -16.35 -5.78 6.21
CA ASN A 145 -15.85 -4.62 6.93
C ASN A 145 -17.03 -3.73 7.37
N PRO A 146 -17.32 -3.59 8.67
CA PRO A 146 -18.46 -2.81 9.15
C PRO A 146 -18.45 -1.36 8.71
N LYS A 147 -17.27 -0.79 8.43
CA LYS A 147 -17.14 0.60 7.98
C LYS A 147 -17.55 0.81 6.53
N MET A 148 -17.57 -0.24 5.70
CA MET A 148 -17.80 -0.16 4.25
C MET A 148 -19.04 -0.99 3.84
N LYS A 149 -20.00 -1.18 4.74
CA LYS A 149 -21.14 -2.08 4.55
C LYS A 149 -22.08 -1.61 3.43
N GLN A 150 -22.15 -0.31 3.15
CA GLN A 150 -22.93 0.21 2.02
C GLN A 150 -22.24 -0.06 0.66
N LEU A 151 -21.00 -0.58 0.66
CA LEU A 151 -20.25 -0.95 -0.53
C LEU A 151 -20.11 0.21 -1.55
N LYS A 152 -20.04 1.46 -1.07
CA LYS A 152 -19.93 2.68 -1.93
C LYS A 152 -18.76 2.65 -2.91
N ILE A 153 -17.75 1.83 -2.60
CA ILE A 153 -16.58 1.64 -3.43
C ILE A 153 -16.83 0.73 -4.65
N LEU A 154 -17.88 -0.08 -4.65
CA LEU A 154 -18.20 -0.99 -5.75
C LEU A 154 -19.21 -0.37 -6.72
N ASP A 155 -19.25 -0.90 -7.94
CA ASP A 155 -20.26 -0.53 -8.94
C ASP A 155 -21.60 -1.20 -8.62
N SER A 156 -22.71 -0.64 -9.12
CA SER A 156 -24.07 -1.11 -8.78
C SER A 156 -24.28 -2.61 -9.01
N ASP A 157 -23.73 -3.15 -10.10
CA ASP A 157 -23.83 -4.58 -10.44
C ASP A 157 -23.07 -5.44 -9.44
N ASP A 158 -21.88 -5.01 -9.04
CA ASP A 158 -21.04 -5.68 -8.04
C ASP A 158 -21.70 -5.66 -6.65
N ILE A 159 -22.36 -4.55 -6.29
CA ILE A 159 -23.12 -4.43 -5.03
C ILE A 159 -24.26 -5.45 -5.00
N LEU A 160 -25.02 -5.56 -6.09
CA LEU A 160 -26.13 -6.50 -6.19
C LEU A 160 -25.63 -7.94 -6.08
N TRP A 161 -24.59 -8.26 -6.85
CA TRP A 161 -23.96 -9.58 -6.84
C TRP A 161 -23.48 -9.97 -5.44
N VAL A 162 -22.76 -9.09 -4.74
CA VAL A 162 -22.28 -9.36 -3.36
C VAL A 162 -23.46 -9.65 -2.43
N LYS A 163 -24.52 -8.84 -2.49
CA LYS A 163 -25.71 -9.03 -1.63
C LYS A 163 -26.43 -10.34 -1.91
N ASP A 164 -26.54 -10.74 -3.17
CA ASP A 164 -27.19 -11.99 -3.56
C ASP A 164 -26.37 -13.20 -3.12
N GLN A 165 -25.04 -13.18 -3.30
CA GLN A 165 -24.15 -14.24 -2.82
C GLN A 165 -24.22 -14.43 -1.30
N ILE A 166 -24.26 -13.34 -0.54
CA ILE A 166 -24.39 -13.42 0.93
C ILE A 166 -25.75 -13.98 1.33
N ARG A 167 -26.83 -13.60 0.61
CA ARG A 167 -28.17 -14.12 0.88
C ARG A 167 -28.25 -15.62 0.59
N GLU A 168 -27.68 -16.06 -0.53
CA GLU A 168 -27.61 -17.47 -0.92
C GLU A 168 -26.86 -18.30 0.13
N HIS A 169 -25.65 -17.86 0.50
CA HIS A 169 -24.87 -18.53 1.55
C HIS A 169 -25.59 -18.56 2.89
N TYR A 170 -26.28 -17.48 3.28
CA TYR A 170 -27.05 -17.45 4.51
C TYR A 170 -28.20 -18.46 4.50
N SER A 171 -28.95 -18.56 3.40
CA SER A 171 -30.03 -19.55 3.25
C SER A 171 -29.50 -20.99 3.40
N LEU A 172 -28.37 -21.30 2.76
CA LEU A 172 -27.72 -22.62 2.88
C LEU A 172 -27.32 -22.93 4.33
N ILE A 173 -26.76 -21.96 5.04
CA ILE A 173 -26.39 -22.14 6.46
C ILE A 173 -27.64 -22.39 7.32
N CYS A 174 -28.74 -21.68 7.07
CA CYS A 174 -30.00 -21.91 7.77
C CYS A 174 -30.60 -23.29 7.48
N GLU A 175 -30.53 -23.77 6.24
CA GLU A 175 -31.00 -25.11 5.86
C GLU A 175 -30.19 -26.22 6.53
N VAL A 176 -28.85 -26.08 6.60
CA VAL A 176 -27.99 -27.03 7.32
C VAL A 176 -28.28 -27.04 8.82
N ASN A 177 -28.44 -25.87 9.44
CA ASN A 177 -28.74 -25.80 10.89
C ASN A 177 -30.13 -26.35 11.24
N ASN A 178 -31.09 -26.30 10.32
CA ASN A 178 -32.41 -26.91 10.50
C ASN A 178 -32.40 -28.45 10.37
N ILE A 179 -31.32 -29.05 9.82
CA ILE A 179 -31.15 -30.51 9.74
C ILE A 179 -30.58 -31.09 11.05
N ASP A 180 -29.85 -30.30 11.83
CA ASP A 180 -29.27 -30.70 13.12
C ASP A 180 -30.23 -30.51 14.33
N SER A 181 -31.51 -30.18 14.09
CA SER A 181 -32.52 -29.95 15.14
C SER A 181 -33.31 -31.22 15.54
N ASN A 182 -32.76 -32.41 15.32
CA ASN A 182 -33.32 -33.69 15.77
C ASN A 182 -32.39 -34.41 16.78
N ASP A 183 -31.66 -33.66 17.61
CA ASP A 183 -31.14 -34.20 18.85
C ASP A 183 -31.18 -33.13 19.94
N ASP A 184 -31.89 -33.45 21.02
CA ASP A 184 -32.14 -32.60 22.16
C ASP A 184 -30.82 -32.06 22.75
N ASN A 185 -30.68 -30.73 22.84
CA ASN A 185 -30.09 -30.03 23.98
C ASN A 185 -30.17 -28.51 23.78
N ASP A 186 -31.29 -27.94 24.24
CA ASP A 186 -31.38 -26.54 24.66
C ASP A 186 -30.35 -26.28 25.77
N ASP A 187 -29.46 -25.30 25.55
CA ASP A 187 -28.79 -24.44 26.57
C ASP A 187 -27.34 -24.00 26.23
N LEU A 188 -27.03 -23.58 24.99
CA LEU A 188 -25.70 -23.00 24.70
C LEU A 188 -25.67 -21.74 23.83
N TYR A 189 -26.80 -21.14 23.47
CA TYR A 189 -26.83 -19.98 22.56
C TYR A 189 -26.80 -18.59 23.22
N ALA A 190 -26.78 -18.50 24.55
CA ALA A 190 -26.85 -17.22 25.25
C ALA A 190 -25.50 -16.60 25.65
N GLU A 191 -24.37 -17.31 25.52
CA GLU A 191 -23.09 -16.88 26.11
C GLU A 191 -22.06 -16.33 25.09
N SER A 192 -22.30 -16.53 23.79
CA SER A 192 -21.42 -16.07 22.70
C SER A 192 -21.57 -14.57 22.36
N GLN A 193 -22.66 -13.91 22.77
CA GLN A 193 -22.88 -12.49 22.49
C GLN A 193 -22.30 -11.51 23.55
N LYS A 194 -21.73 -11.99 24.67
CA LYS A 194 -21.22 -11.13 25.75
C LYS A 194 -19.71 -10.85 25.75
N ARG A 195 -18.93 -11.38 24.80
CA ARG A 195 -17.48 -11.15 24.75
C ARG A 195 -16.98 -10.77 23.36
N LEU A 196 -17.32 -9.58 22.87
CA LEU A 196 -16.42 -8.85 21.97
C LEU A 196 -16.66 -7.32 21.93
N THR A 197 -16.86 -6.70 23.08
CA THR A 197 -16.82 -5.22 23.21
C THR A 197 -15.76 -4.80 24.20
N LYS A 198 -14.49 -5.07 23.89
CA LYS A 198 -13.36 -4.41 24.58
C LYS A 198 -12.34 -3.87 23.58
N LYS A 199 -12.49 -2.55 23.34
CA LYS A 199 -11.48 -1.54 23.05
C LYS A 199 -10.15 -2.01 22.46
N LEU A 200 -9.91 -1.60 21.21
CA LEU A 200 -8.57 -1.19 20.76
C LEU A 200 -8.67 0.09 19.93
N CYS A 201 -8.81 1.22 20.63
CA CYS A 201 -8.36 2.51 20.10
C CYS A 201 -6.91 2.67 20.55
N LYS A 202 -5.96 2.45 19.63
CA LYS A 202 -4.61 2.99 19.73
C LYS A 202 -4.34 3.72 18.42
N LYS A 203 -4.46 5.05 18.47
CA LYS A 203 -3.95 5.96 17.45
C LYS A 203 -2.44 5.72 17.34
N SER A 204 -2.04 5.06 16.28
CA SER A 204 -0.68 5.23 15.74
C SER A 204 -0.78 6.36 14.74
N SER A 205 -0.34 7.55 15.16
CA SER A 205 -0.17 8.72 14.31
C SER A 205 0.89 8.40 13.25
N ARG A 206 0.47 7.75 12.19
CA ARG A 206 1.12 7.77 10.88
C ARG A 206 0.03 8.24 9.94
N GLU A 207 0.34 9.25 9.15
CA GLU A 207 -0.51 9.70 8.04
C GLU A 207 -0.62 8.51 7.07
N PHE A 208 -1.59 7.64 7.34
CA PHE A 208 -2.00 6.61 6.40
C PHE A 208 -3.03 7.24 5.48
N ILE A 209 -3.04 6.80 4.22
CA ILE A 209 -4.09 7.17 3.27
C ILE A 209 -5.45 6.88 3.90
N ASP A 210 -6.28 7.92 3.96
CA ASP A 210 -7.60 7.85 4.56
C ASP A 210 -8.61 7.32 3.56
N PHE A 211 -9.25 6.21 3.90
CA PHE A 211 -10.33 5.60 3.11
C PHE A 211 -11.72 6.03 3.59
N SER A 212 -11.82 7.09 4.41
CA SER A 212 -13.08 7.59 4.96
C SER A 212 -14.12 7.94 3.89
N GLU A 213 -13.68 8.31 2.68
CA GLU A 213 -14.59 8.57 1.55
C GLU A 213 -15.46 7.36 1.19
N TYR A 214 -14.97 6.14 1.47
CA TYR A 214 -15.70 4.90 1.22
C TYR A 214 -16.50 4.42 2.44
N TYR A 215 -16.41 5.12 3.57
CA TYR A 215 -17.09 4.70 4.78
C TYR A 215 -18.57 5.09 4.79
N ASP A 216 -19.34 4.27 5.49
CA ASP A 216 -20.74 4.53 5.79
C ASP A 216 -20.82 5.76 6.71
N SER A 217 -21.70 6.71 6.35
CA SER A 217 -21.89 7.99 7.06
C SER A 217 -22.77 7.84 8.29
#